data_AF-A0A957KBV7-F1
#
_entry.id   AF-A0A957KBV7-F1
#
_cell.length_a   1.000
_cell.length_b   1.000
_cell.length_c   1.000
_cell.angle_alpha   90.00
_cell.angle_beta   90.00
_cell.angle_gamma   90.00
#
_symmetry.space_group_name_H-M   'P 1'
#
loop_
_entity.id
_entity.type
_entity.pdbx_description
1 polymer ?
#
loop_
_entity_poly.entity_id
_entity_poly.type
_entity_poly.pdbx_seq_one_letter_code
_entity_poly.pdbx_strand_id
1 'polypeptide(L)'
;MLRHRGHRHISIRKFKQAIADLEVACQLIDGVPDEVEPDGQPNQHNIPTSTSHSNIWYHLGLAYYLDGDFESAVRAYRECLKFSQNPDMLVATSDWLYMSLRRLGRIDEAIAVLEPITADMNILENNAYHDRLLMYKGLKSPEDLLDLEKEDDLQMATYSYGIGNLYLYKKEKEKATTIFKRALEA
;
A
#
# COMPACT_ATOMS: atom_id res chain seq x y z
N MET A 1 -12.28 -15.53 9.30
CA MET A 1 -13.38 -15.41 8.30
C MET A 1 -13.64 -13.95 7.88
N LEU A 2 -13.80 -13.00 8.82
CA LEU A 2 -14.08 -11.59 8.48
C LEU A 2 -12.97 -10.91 7.68
N ARG A 3 -11.69 -11.15 8.00
CA ARG A 3 -10.53 -10.67 7.21
C ARG A 3 -10.66 -10.98 5.71
N HIS A 4 -10.96 -12.23 5.36
CA HIS A 4 -11.06 -12.64 3.94
C HIS A 4 -12.35 -12.13 3.28
N ARG A 5 -13.49 -12.08 4.01
CA ARG A 5 -14.74 -11.52 3.48
C ARG A 5 -14.60 -10.02 3.21
N GLY A 6 -14.01 -9.29 4.14
CA GLY A 6 -13.67 -7.87 4.00
C GLY A 6 -12.77 -7.62 2.78
N HIS A 7 -11.69 -8.40 2.64
CA HIS A 7 -10.83 -8.34 1.46
C HIS A 7 -11.62 -8.61 0.17
N ARG A 8 -12.51 -9.62 0.16
CA ARG A 8 -13.34 -9.89 -1.02
C ARG A 8 -14.28 -8.74 -1.36
N HIS A 9 -14.85 -8.07 -0.36
CA HIS A 9 -15.67 -6.87 -0.57
C HIS A 9 -14.89 -5.73 -1.22
N ILE A 10 -13.59 -5.56 -0.90
CA ILE A 10 -12.71 -4.58 -1.57
C ILE A 10 -12.62 -4.89 -3.07
N SER A 11 -12.36 -6.15 -3.45
CA SER A 11 -12.20 -6.54 -4.86
C SER A 11 -13.45 -6.29 -5.71
N ILE A 12 -14.64 -6.32 -5.10
CA ILE A 12 -15.92 -6.03 -5.78
C ILE A 12 -16.44 -4.61 -5.48
N ARG A 13 -15.57 -3.71 -5.00
CA ARG A 13 -15.82 -2.29 -4.73
C ARG A 13 -16.95 -2.00 -3.75
N LYS A 14 -17.24 -2.92 -2.84
CA LYS A 14 -18.21 -2.72 -1.75
C LYS A 14 -17.51 -2.20 -0.50
N PHE A 15 -16.89 -1.02 -0.60
CA PHE A 15 -15.97 -0.50 0.43
C PHE A 15 -16.60 -0.35 1.82
N LYS A 16 -17.85 0.14 1.91
CA LYS A 16 -18.57 0.23 3.20
C LYS A 16 -18.79 -1.14 3.86
N GLN A 17 -19.03 -2.19 3.08
CA GLN A 17 -19.17 -3.55 3.60
C GLN A 17 -17.81 -4.14 3.99
N ALA A 18 -16.75 -3.81 3.23
CA ALA A 18 -15.39 -4.17 3.61
C ALA A 18 -15.00 -3.54 4.95
N ILE A 19 -15.23 -2.23 5.11
CA ILE A 19 -14.97 -1.48 6.34
C ILE A 19 -15.71 -2.12 7.53
N ALA A 20 -17.02 -2.37 7.40
CA ALA A 20 -17.80 -2.97 8.48
C ALA A 20 -17.24 -4.35 8.92
N ASP A 21 -16.84 -5.20 7.97
CA ASP A 21 -16.25 -6.50 8.30
C ASP A 21 -14.86 -6.36 8.95
N LEU A 22 -14.06 -5.42 8.47
CA LEU A 22 -12.67 -5.25 8.90
C LEU A 22 -12.57 -4.51 10.24
N GLU A 23 -13.47 -3.58 10.54
CA GLU A 23 -13.57 -2.96 11.86
C GLU A 23 -13.89 -4.01 12.93
N VAL A 24 -14.82 -4.92 12.65
CA VAL A 24 -15.12 -6.04 13.56
C VAL A 24 -13.92 -6.99 13.65
N ALA A 25 -13.20 -7.24 12.55
CA ALA A 25 -11.99 -8.04 12.59
C ALA A 25 -10.91 -7.39 13.49
N CYS A 26 -10.73 -6.06 13.43
CA CYS A 26 -9.83 -5.32 14.33
C CYS A 26 -10.22 -5.46 15.80
N GLN A 27 -11.52 -5.46 16.12
CA GLN A 27 -11.99 -5.67 17.49
C GLN A 27 -11.71 -7.10 17.99
N LEU A 28 -11.82 -8.09 17.11
CA LEU A 28 -11.62 -9.49 17.48
C LEU A 28 -10.16 -9.88 17.72
N ILE A 29 -9.21 -9.11 17.17
CA ILE A 29 -7.77 -9.34 17.38
C ILE A 29 -7.22 -8.59 18.60
N ASP A 30 -8.02 -7.75 19.25
CA ASP A 30 -7.58 -7.03 20.45
C ASP A 30 -7.31 -8.02 21.60
N GLY A 31 -6.13 -7.92 22.20
CA GLY A 31 -5.65 -8.85 23.23
C GLY A 31 -5.36 -10.28 22.76
N VAL A 32 -5.45 -10.56 21.46
CA VAL A 32 -5.10 -11.86 20.87
C VAL A 32 -3.63 -11.83 20.41
N PRO A 33 -2.85 -12.91 20.58
CA PRO A 33 -1.51 -12.99 20.02
C PRO A 33 -1.53 -12.92 18.49
N ASP A 34 -0.61 -12.16 17.91
CA ASP A 34 -0.45 -12.10 16.46
C ASP A 34 0.21 -13.38 15.93
N GLU A 35 -0.22 -13.82 14.75
CA GLU A 35 0.22 -15.06 14.12
C GLU A 35 0.60 -14.79 12.67
N VAL A 36 1.70 -15.39 12.22
CA VAL A 36 2.11 -15.37 10.81
C VAL A 36 1.00 -16.01 9.98
N GLU A 37 0.52 -15.28 8.98
CA GLU A 37 -0.51 -15.78 8.08
C GLU A 37 0.15 -16.38 6.84
N PRO A 38 -0.07 -17.66 6.51
CA PRO A 38 0.47 -18.25 5.29
C PRO A 38 -0.03 -17.50 4.05
N ASP A 39 0.86 -17.32 3.07
CA ASP A 39 0.46 -16.72 1.81
C ASP A 39 -0.59 -17.58 1.10
N GLY A 40 -1.56 -16.94 0.45
CA GLY A 40 -2.53 -17.66 -0.39
C GLY A 40 -1.83 -18.36 -1.57
N GLN A 41 -0.84 -17.69 -2.16
CA GLN A 41 0.11 -18.26 -3.10
C GLN A 41 1.52 -17.94 -2.56
N PRO A 42 2.36 -18.94 -2.27
CA PRO A 42 3.71 -18.69 -1.76
C PRO A 42 4.56 -17.87 -2.74
N ASN A 43 5.32 -16.91 -2.22
CA ASN A 43 6.36 -16.24 -3.00
C ASN A 43 7.52 -17.18 -3.34
N GLN A 44 8.44 -16.72 -4.19
CA GLN A 44 9.57 -17.51 -4.68
C GLN A 44 10.50 -18.02 -3.55
N HIS A 45 10.46 -17.39 -2.38
CA HIS A 45 11.25 -17.74 -1.21
C HIS A 45 10.52 -18.66 -0.23
N ASN A 46 9.20 -18.86 -0.40
CA ASN A 46 8.31 -19.55 0.56
C ASN A 46 8.39 -18.97 1.98
N ILE A 47 8.55 -17.65 2.10
CA ILE A 47 8.59 -16.94 3.38
C ILE A 47 7.39 -16.01 3.45
N PRO A 48 6.40 -16.27 4.32
CA PRO A 48 5.28 -15.35 4.50
C PRO A 48 5.77 -13.99 4.94
N THR A 49 5.27 -12.94 4.29
CA THR A 49 5.67 -11.57 4.57
C THR A 49 4.69 -10.86 5.50
N SER A 50 3.57 -11.48 5.89
CA SER A 50 2.54 -10.82 6.69
C SER A 50 2.04 -11.65 7.87
N THR A 51 1.37 -10.98 8.80
CA THR A 51 0.65 -11.60 9.92
C THR A 51 -0.84 -11.38 9.79
N SER A 52 -1.61 -12.12 10.58
CA SER A 52 -3.07 -11.95 10.66
C SER A 52 -3.43 -10.52 11.06
N HIS A 53 -2.73 -9.94 12.04
CA HIS A 53 -3.01 -8.58 12.50
C HIS A 53 -2.59 -7.54 11.45
N SER A 54 -1.40 -7.67 10.87
CA SER A 54 -0.95 -6.74 9.85
C SER A 54 -1.89 -6.76 8.64
N ASN A 55 -2.37 -7.94 8.22
CA ASN A 55 -3.32 -8.06 7.13
C ASN A 55 -4.67 -7.39 7.43
N ILE A 56 -5.23 -7.58 8.64
CA ILE A 56 -6.51 -6.97 9.02
C ILE A 56 -6.40 -5.45 8.96
N TRP A 57 -5.37 -4.87 9.59
CA TRP A 57 -5.16 -3.42 9.60
C TRP A 57 -4.84 -2.85 8.22
N TYR A 58 -4.02 -3.54 7.43
CA TYR A 58 -3.67 -3.15 6.07
C TYR A 58 -4.92 -3.07 5.19
N HIS A 59 -5.75 -4.12 5.18
CA HIS A 59 -6.98 -4.15 4.37
C HIS A 59 -8.01 -3.14 4.88
N LEU A 60 -8.09 -2.87 6.19
CA LEU A 60 -8.94 -1.81 6.71
C LEU A 60 -8.49 -0.44 6.21
N GLY A 61 -7.20 -0.14 6.27
CA GLY A 61 -6.61 1.09 5.74
C GLY A 61 -6.89 1.26 4.24
N LEU A 62 -6.77 0.17 3.47
CA LEU A 62 -7.06 0.16 2.05
C LEU A 62 -8.55 0.44 1.78
N ALA A 63 -9.45 -0.17 2.54
CA ALA A 63 -10.88 0.04 2.38
C ALA A 63 -11.27 1.50 2.67
N TYR A 64 -10.74 2.11 3.73
CA TYR A 64 -10.95 3.54 4.01
C TYR A 64 -10.36 4.44 2.92
N TYR A 65 -9.14 4.15 2.44
CA TYR A 65 -8.51 4.93 1.39
C TYR A 65 -9.34 4.93 0.10
N LEU A 66 -9.85 3.76 -0.30
CA LEU A 66 -10.67 3.60 -1.51
C LEU A 66 -12.07 4.22 -1.37
N ASP A 67 -12.61 4.26 -0.15
CA ASP A 67 -13.84 4.97 0.18
C ASP A 67 -13.67 6.50 0.22
N GLY A 68 -12.42 6.98 0.30
CA GLY A 68 -12.06 8.40 0.36
C GLY A 68 -11.93 8.97 1.78
N ASP A 69 -12.09 8.13 2.81
CA ASP A 69 -11.85 8.49 4.20
C ASP A 69 -10.36 8.36 4.55
N PHE A 70 -9.58 9.34 4.09
CA PHE A 70 -8.12 9.32 4.27
C PHE A 70 -7.69 9.46 5.74
N GLU A 71 -8.47 10.13 6.58
CA GLU A 71 -8.13 10.28 8.00
C GLU A 71 -8.23 8.92 8.71
N SER A 72 -9.28 8.15 8.43
CA SER A 72 -9.41 6.78 8.93
C SER A 72 -8.37 5.84 8.34
N ALA A 73 -8.02 6.00 7.06
CA ALA A 73 -6.93 5.25 6.43
C ALA A 73 -5.59 5.48 7.15
N VAL A 74 -5.24 6.75 7.45
CA VAL A 74 -4.02 7.09 8.20
C VAL A 74 -3.99 6.40 9.56
N ARG A 75 -5.11 6.40 10.31
CA ARG A 75 -5.19 5.71 11.61
C ARG A 75 -4.96 4.21 11.45
N ALA A 76 -5.65 3.56 10.51
CA ALA A 76 -5.52 2.13 10.27
C ALA A 76 -4.09 1.73 9.84
N TYR A 77 -3.44 2.50 8.95
CA TYR A 77 -2.08 2.19 8.54
C TYR A 77 -1.05 2.44 9.64
N ARG A 78 -1.27 3.41 10.55
CA ARG A 78 -0.43 3.57 11.75
C ARG A 78 -0.55 2.38 12.70
N GLU A 79 -1.75 1.82 12.86
CA GLU A 79 -1.91 0.56 13.59
C GLU A 79 -1.23 -0.59 12.87
N CYS A 80 -1.37 -0.69 11.54
CA CYS A 80 -0.70 -1.70 10.72
C CYS A 80 0.82 -1.69 10.92
N LEU A 81 1.47 -0.51 10.95
CA LEU A 81 2.91 -0.37 11.16
C LEU A 81 3.41 -0.98 12.48
N LYS A 82 2.56 -1.11 13.51
CA LYS A 82 2.93 -1.78 14.77
C LYS A 82 3.14 -3.29 14.60
N PHE A 83 2.55 -3.87 13.55
CA PHE A 83 2.63 -5.29 13.20
C PHE A 83 3.48 -5.54 11.93
N SER A 84 4.00 -4.49 11.28
CA SER A 84 4.91 -4.58 10.13
C SER A 84 6.33 -4.97 10.56
N GLN A 85 6.54 -6.25 10.85
CA GLN A 85 7.79 -6.75 11.45
C GLN A 85 8.91 -7.07 10.44
N ASN A 86 8.67 -6.90 9.13
CA ASN A 86 9.67 -7.15 8.09
C ASN A 86 9.65 -6.04 7.02
N PRO A 87 10.69 -5.96 6.17
CA PRO A 87 10.80 -4.95 5.13
C PRO A 87 9.63 -4.93 4.15
N ASP A 88 9.13 -6.08 3.69
CA ASP A 88 8.02 -6.19 2.74
C ASP A 88 6.73 -5.54 3.26
N MET A 89 6.33 -5.81 4.51
CA MET A 89 5.14 -5.19 5.08
C MET A 89 5.36 -3.73 5.47
N LEU A 90 6.58 -3.37 5.85
CA LEU A 90 6.94 -1.98 6.12
C LEU A 90 6.79 -1.12 4.86
N VAL A 91 7.38 -1.53 3.72
CA VAL A 91 7.28 -0.76 2.48
C VAL A 91 5.85 -0.69 1.95
N ALA A 92 5.10 -1.80 1.98
CA ALA A 92 3.71 -1.80 1.53
C ALA A 92 2.83 -0.88 2.37
N THR A 93 2.95 -0.96 3.70
CA THR A 93 2.16 -0.12 4.63
C THR A 93 2.56 1.36 4.53
N SER A 94 3.86 1.65 4.45
CA SER A 94 4.38 3.01 4.34
C SER A 94 3.95 3.71 3.05
N ASP A 95 3.88 3.00 1.91
CA ASP A 95 3.44 3.58 0.65
C ASP A 95 1.98 4.08 0.72
N TRP A 96 1.08 3.26 1.25
CA TRP A 96 -0.31 3.66 1.41
C TRP A 96 -0.51 4.74 2.47
N LEU A 97 0.23 4.69 3.58
CA LEU A 97 0.19 5.73 4.60
C LEU A 97 0.68 7.06 4.02
N TYR A 98 1.79 7.05 3.29
CA TYR A 98 2.33 8.21 2.60
C TYR A 98 1.27 8.84 1.69
N MET A 99 0.67 8.05 0.79
CA MET A 99 -0.36 8.56 -0.10
C MET A 99 -1.57 9.12 0.65
N SER A 100 -2.02 8.45 1.71
CA SER A 100 -3.15 8.91 2.55
C SER A 100 -2.85 10.28 3.16
N LEU A 101 -1.65 10.48 3.70
CA LEU A 101 -1.21 11.77 4.25
C LEU A 101 -1.11 12.85 3.15
N ARG A 102 -0.60 12.52 1.96
CA ARG A 102 -0.56 13.43 0.82
C ARG A 102 -1.97 13.86 0.39
N ARG A 103 -2.95 12.95 0.40
CA ARG A 103 -4.36 13.25 0.08
C ARG A 103 -5.00 14.21 1.09
N LEU A 104 -4.54 14.20 2.35
CA LEU A 104 -4.94 15.13 3.40
C LEU A 104 -4.15 16.44 3.40
N GLY A 105 -3.12 16.58 2.54
CA GLY A 105 -2.22 17.75 2.57
C GLY A 105 -1.25 17.77 3.76
N ARG A 106 -1.11 16.65 4.50
CA ARG A 106 -0.21 16.49 5.65
C ARG A 106 1.21 16.15 5.18
N ILE A 107 1.85 17.10 4.50
CA ILE A 107 3.08 16.88 3.73
C ILE A 107 4.25 16.47 4.64
N ASP A 108 4.47 17.16 5.75
CA ASP A 108 5.59 16.89 6.65
C ASP A 108 5.52 15.48 7.26
N GLU A 109 4.31 15.06 7.65
CA GLU A 109 4.07 13.70 8.14
C GLU A 109 4.28 12.67 7.03
N ALA A 110 3.88 12.95 5.79
CA ALA A 110 4.14 12.06 4.66
C ALA A 110 5.65 11.90 4.45
N ILE A 111 6.43 12.98 4.47
CA ILE A 111 7.89 12.92 4.33
C ILE A 111 8.51 12.08 5.46
N ALA A 112 8.04 12.25 6.71
CA ALA A 112 8.53 11.47 7.84
C ALA A 112 8.33 9.95 7.68
N VAL A 113 7.29 9.50 6.96
CA VAL A 113 7.07 8.07 6.65
C VAL A 113 8.19 7.49 5.78
N LEU A 114 8.92 8.32 5.02
CA LEU A 114 9.99 7.89 4.13
C LEU A 114 11.35 7.72 4.84
N GLU A 115 11.49 8.19 6.08
CA GLU A 115 12.74 8.12 6.85
C GLU A 115 13.31 6.70 6.98
N PRO A 116 12.54 5.68 7.44
CA PRO A 116 13.06 4.32 7.61
C PRO A 116 13.31 3.58 6.28
N ILE A 117 12.98 4.17 5.13
CA ILE A 117 13.08 3.53 3.83
C ILE A 117 14.45 3.80 3.21
N THR A 118 15.26 2.76 3.04
CA THR A 118 16.61 2.82 2.47
C THR A 118 16.71 2.00 1.19
N ALA A 119 17.69 2.28 0.34
CA ALA A 119 17.83 1.60 -0.95
C ALA A 119 18.32 0.14 -0.86
N ASP A 120 18.93 -0.23 0.26
CA ASP A 120 19.56 -1.53 0.54
C ASP A 120 18.64 -2.51 1.31
N MET A 121 17.35 -2.18 1.47
CA MET A 121 16.38 -3.08 2.10
C MET A 121 16.24 -4.38 1.30
N ASN A 122 16.24 -5.51 2.00
CA ASN A 122 15.98 -6.81 1.40
C ASN A 122 14.46 -7.05 1.29
N ILE A 123 13.91 -6.85 0.09
CA ILE A 123 12.49 -7.00 -0.22
C ILE A 123 12.27 -8.30 -0.99
N LEU A 124 11.37 -9.16 -0.50
CA LEU A 124 11.11 -10.48 -1.08
C LEU A 124 10.10 -10.46 -2.22
N GLU A 125 9.04 -9.65 -2.12
CA GLU A 125 7.97 -9.60 -3.13
C GLU A 125 7.39 -8.19 -3.36
N ASN A 126 7.47 -7.28 -2.39
CA ASN A 126 6.85 -5.95 -2.46
C ASN A 126 7.76 -4.87 -3.08
N ASN A 127 8.60 -5.23 -4.06
CA ASN A 127 9.58 -4.32 -4.69
C ASN A 127 8.92 -3.08 -5.31
N ALA A 128 7.73 -3.23 -5.90
CA ALA A 128 7.04 -2.09 -6.51
C ALA A 128 6.67 -0.98 -5.50
N TYR A 129 6.37 -1.33 -4.24
CA TYR A 129 6.11 -0.34 -3.19
C TYR A 129 7.41 0.33 -2.72
N HIS A 130 8.48 -0.45 -2.58
CA HIS A 130 9.80 0.07 -2.22
C HIS A 130 10.30 1.10 -3.23
N ASP A 131 10.21 0.78 -4.52
CA ASP A 131 10.63 1.65 -5.61
C ASP A 131 9.84 2.95 -5.66
N ARG A 132 8.53 2.89 -5.41
CA ARG A 132 7.68 4.09 -5.32
C ARG A 132 8.07 4.97 -4.14
N LEU A 133 8.37 4.38 -2.98
CA LEU A 133 8.85 5.13 -1.82
C LEU A 133 10.22 5.78 -2.08
N LEU A 134 11.15 5.09 -2.74
CA LEU A 134 12.43 5.66 -3.17
C LEU A 134 12.22 6.79 -4.19
N MET A 135 11.25 6.66 -5.10
CA MET A 135 10.86 7.72 -6.02
C MET A 135 10.29 8.93 -5.26
N TYR A 136 9.42 8.71 -4.28
CA TYR A 136 8.90 9.80 -3.43
C TYR A 136 9.99 10.50 -2.62
N LYS A 137 11.04 9.76 -2.24
CA LYS A 137 12.25 10.29 -1.58
C LYS A 137 13.21 11.01 -2.54
N GLY A 138 12.96 10.94 -3.85
CA GLY A 138 13.81 11.54 -4.89
C GLY A 138 15.07 10.75 -5.23
N LEU A 139 15.15 9.48 -4.78
CA LEU A 139 16.28 8.58 -5.07
C LEU A 139 16.07 7.78 -6.37
N LYS A 140 14.82 7.69 -6.85
CA LYS A 140 14.45 7.17 -8.17
C LYS A 140 13.62 8.20 -8.92
N SER A 141 13.67 8.17 -10.24
CA SER A 141 12.83 8.97 -11.14
C SER A 141 11.61 8.17 -11.59
N PRO A 142 10.51 8.82 -12.01
CA PRO A 142 9.39 8.13 -12.67
C PRO A 142 9.83 7.27 -13.86
N GLU A 143 10.84 7.71 -14.59
CA GLU A 143 11.39 7.01 -15.75
C GLU A 143 12.08 5.70 -15.36
N ASP A 144 12.75 5.65 -14.20
CA ASP A 144 13.37 4.42 -13.66
C ASP A 144 12.34 3.33 -13.34
N LEU A 145 11.10 3.72 -13.02
CA LEU A 145 9.99 2.80 -12.67
C LEU A 145 9.15 2.39 -13.89
N LEU A 146 9.31 3.07 -15.03
CA LEU A 146 8.54 2.83 -16.26
C LEU A 146 9.37 2.07 -17.31
N ASP A 147 10.30 1.21 -16.90
CA ASP A 147 10.99 0.31 -17.84
C ASP A 147 10.04 -0.82 -18.28
N LEU A 148 9.44 -0.63 -19.45
CA LEU A 148 8.24 -1.33 -19.92
C LEU A 148 8.51 -2.73 -20.49
N GLU A 149 9.76 -3.12 -20.65
CA GLU A 149 10.11 -4.38 -21.30
C GLU A 149 10.26 -5.56 -20.32
N LYS A 150 10.16 -5.31 -19.01
CA LYS A 150 10.56 -6.30 -17.98
C LYS A 150 9.54 -6.61 -16.88
N GLU A 151 8.40 -5.92 -16.83
CA GLU A 151 7.51 -5.98 -15.67
C GLU A 151 6.15 -6.60 -15.97
N ASP A 152 5.64 -7.38 -15.01
CA ASP A 152 4.29 -7.97 -14.99
C ASP A 152 3.20 -6.87 -14.90
N ASP A 153 2.03 -7.12 -15.48
CA ASP A 153 0.92 -6.15 -15.60
C ASP A 153 0.52 -5.56 -14.23
N LEU A 154 0.63 -6.35 -13.16
CA LEU A 154 0.31 -5.92 -11.79
C LEU A 154 1.29 -4.87 -11.24
N GLN A 155 2.59 -5.03 -11.52
CA GLN A 155 3.60 -4.06 -11.09
C GLN A 155 3.44 -2.76 -11.88
N MET A 156 3.14 -2.85 -13.18
CA MET A 156 2.87 -1.70 -14.02
C MET A 156 1.70 -0.85 -13.52
N ALA A 157 0.61 -1.48 -13.08
CA ALA A 157 -0.51 -0.77 -12.46
C ALA A 157 -0.09 -0.04 -11.17
N THR A 158 0.72 -0.69 -10.34
CA THR A 158 1.23 -0.14 -9.07
C THR A 158 2.14 1.07 -9.32
N TYR A 159 3.12 0.95 -10.22
CA TYR A 159 4.01 2.05 -10.61
C TYR A 159 3.24 3.23 -11.20
N SER A 160 2.34 2.95 -12.15
CA SER A 160 1.57 4.00 -12.81
C SER A 160 0.70 4.77 -11.82
N TYR A 161 0.07 4.08 -10.85
CA TYR A 161 -0.68 4.74 -9.79
C TYR A 161 0.20 5.68 -8.97
N GLY A 162 1.38 5.20 -8.57
CA GLY A 162 2.35 5.96 -7.79
C GLY A 162 2.89 7.21 -8.48
N ILE A 163 3.28 7.05 -9.74
CA ILE A 163 3.83 8.11 -10.58
C ILE A 163 2.76 9.15 -10.89
N GLY A 164 1.55 8.71 -11.26
CA GLY A 164 0.44 9.62 -11.49
C GLY A 164 0.14 10.47 -10.25
N ASN A 165 0.16 9.86 -9.06
CA ASN A 165 0.04 10.57 -7.80
C ASN A 165 1.17 11.58 -7.57
N LEU A 166 2.43 11.23 -7.86
CA LEU A 166 3.55 12.17 -7.79
C LEU A 166 3.33 13.40 -8.70
N TYR A 167 2.86 13.20 -9.92
CA TYR A 167 2.55 14.31 -10.83
C TYR A 167 1.39 15.17 -10.32
N LEU A 168 0.34 14.57 -9.75
CA LEU A 168 -0.73 15.32 -9.09
C LEU A 168 -0.20 16.18 -7.94
N TYR A 169 0.71 15.64 -7.15
CA TYR A 169 1.35 16.37 -6.04
C TYR A 169 2.16 17.57 -6.52
N LYS A 170 2.82 17.46 -7.68
CA LYS A 170 3.55 18.54 -8.36
C LYS A 170 2.64 19.50 -9.13
N LYS A 171 1.31 19.29 -9.11
CA LYS A 171 0.30 20.01 -9.89
C LYS A 171 0.45 19.86 -11.41
N GLU A 172 1.09 18.79 -11.88
CA GLU A 172 1.31 18.44 -13.28
C GLU A 172 0.19 17.50 -13.78
N LYS A 173 -1.05 18.00 -13.86
CA LYS A 173 -2.26 17.18 -14.08
C LYS A 173 -2.27 16.46 -15.43
N GLU A 174 -1.73 17.08 -16.46
CA GLU A 174 -1.66 16.52 -17.82
C GLU A 174 -0.78 15.27 -17.82
N LYS A 175 0.40 15.34 -17.19
CA LYS A 175 1.30 14.18 -17.06
C LYS A 175 0.66 13.07 -16.22
N ALA A 176 0.02 13.41 -15.10
CA ALA A 176 -0.69 12.43 -14.28
C ALA A 176 -1.75 11.68 -15.11
N THR A 177 -2.54 12.42 -15.90
CA THR A 177 -3.59 11.86 -16.76
C THR A 177 -3.02 10.93 -17.82
N THR A 178 -1.91 11.30 -18.46
CA THR A 178 -1.22 10.44 -19.43
C THR A 178 -0.78 9.11 -18.79
N ILE A 179 -0.17 9.17 -17.60
CA ILE A 179 0.25 7.96 -16.88
C ILE A 179 -0.93 7.08 -16.49
N PHE A 180 -2.02 7.67 -15.96
CA PHE A 180 -3.20 6.88 -15.60
C PHE A 180 -3.89 6.22 -16.81
N LYS A 181 -3.95 6.90 -17.96
CA LYS A 181 -4.49 6.30 -19.19
C LYS A 181 -3.66 5.11 -19.64
N ARG A 182 -2.33 5.25 -19.59
CA ARG A 182 -1.41 4.17 -19.93
C ARG A 182 -1.62 2.93 -19.07
N ALA A 183 -1.88 3.11 -17.77
CA ALA A 183 -2.18 2.01 -16.85
C ALA A 183 -3.48 1.24 -17.18
N LEU A 184 -4.38 1.84 -17.96
CA LEU A 184 -5.63 1.20 -18.40
C LEU A 184 -5.49 0.49 -19.75
N GLU A 185 -4.38 0.72 -20.46
CA GLU A 185 -4.08 0.20 -21.79
C GLU A 185 -3.04 -0.93 -21.77
N ALA A 186 -2.35 -1.12 -20.65
CA ALA A 186 -1.49 -2.27 -20.35
C ALA A 186 -2.37 -3.47 -19.95
#